data_AF-A0A5C7Z3Y8-F1
#
_entry.id   AF-A0A5C7Z3Y8-F1
#
_cell.length_a   1.000
_cell.length_b   1.000
_cell.length_c   1.000
_cell.angle_alpha   90.00
_cell.angle_beta   90.00
_cell.angle_gamma   90.00
#
_symmetry.space_group_name_H-M   'P 1'
#
loop_
_entity.id
_entity.type
_entity.pdbx_description
1 polymer ?
#
loop_
_entity_poly.entity_id
_entity_poly.type
_entity_poly.pdbx_seq_one_letter_code
_entity_poly.pdbx_strand_id
1 'polypeptide(L)'
;MIPYLLQSKIVNHQSSIKYFLFFLIFSVCGFAQQISSSIDSTQIKIGSQFNLTIKAKVNAKDKVVFPDGKFFGALEILESYPIDTVKNDNQYELIKKYGLTQFDSGRYVIPKLLVKIN
;
A
#
# COMPACT_ATOMS: atom_id res chain seq x y z
N MET A 1 17.14 36.48 60.84
CA MET A 1 16.12 35.43 60.71
C MET A 1 15.01 35.96 59.79
N ILE A 2 14.90 35.36 58.57
CA ILE A 2 13.71 35.22 57.68
C ILE A 2 13.25 36.48 56.87
N PRO A 3 12.82 36.39 55.58
CA PRO A 3 13.22 35.51 54.46
C PRO A 3 13.34 36.26 53.08
N TYR A 4 13.90 35.61 52.06
CA TYR A 4 13.81 36.05 50.66
C TYR A 4 12.44 35.70 50.07
N LEU A 5 11.78 36.69 49.46
CA LEU A 5 10.55 36.57 48.67
C LEU A 5 10.84 35.85 47.34
N LEU A 6 10.28 34.65 47.16
CA LEU A 6 10.19 33.97 45.88
C LEU A 6 8.83 34.27 45.25
N GLN A 7 8.77 35.25 44.34
CA GLN A 7 7.62 35.44 43.46
C GLN A 7 7.76 34.49 42.26
N SER A 8 7.04 33.37 42.23
CA SER A 8 7.07 32.44 41.10
C SER A 8 6.29 33.00 39.91
N LYS A 9 6.94 33.10 38.75
CA LYS A 9 6.31 33.48 37.47
C LYS A 9 5.32 32.39 37.05
N ILE A 10 4.03 32.72 36.95
CA ILE A 10 3.01 31.80 36.43
C ILE A 10 3.23 31.64 34.92
N VAL A 11 3.71 30.46 34.51
CA VAL A 11 3.93 30.13 33.09
C VAL A 11 2.59 29.71 32.47
N ASN A 12 2.18 30.38 31.39
CA ASN A 12 0.90 30.15 30.75
C ASN A 12 0.90 28.84 29.94
N HIS A 13 0.43 27.76 30.58
CA HIS A 13 0.45 26.38 30.08
C HIS A 13 -0.41 26.16 28.81
N GLN A 14 -1.34 27.08 28.52
CA GLN A 14 -2.22 27.04 27.35
C GLN A 14 -1.44 27.16 26.03
N SER A 15 -0.34 27.92 26.02
CA SER A 15 0.49 28.09 24.82
C SER A 15 1.25 26.81 24.49
N SER A 16 1.82 26.15 25.50
CA SER A 16 2.54 24.89 25.37
C SER A 16 1.66 23.74 24.85
N ILE A 17 0.40 23.69 25.29
CA ILE A 17 -0.58 22.72 24.80
C ILE A 17 -0.88 22.94 23.32
N LYS A 18 -1.02 24.20 22.88
CA LYS A 18 -1.25 24.53 21.46
C LYS A 18 -0.07 24.12 20.58
N TYR A 19 1.18 24.35 21.02
CA TYR A 19 2.37 23.91 20.29
C TYR A 19 2.49 22.39 20.24
N PHE A 20 2.13 21.69 21.31
CA PHE A 20 2.10 20.23 21.34
C PHE A 20 1.04 19.67 20.38
N LEU A 21 -0.17 20.23 20.38
CA LEU A 21 -1.22 19.87 19.43
C LEU A 21 -0.82 20.15 17.98
N PHE A 22 -0.16 21.28 17.72
CA PHE A 22 0.36 21.61 16.39
C PHE A 22 1.44 20.62 15.92
N PHE A 23 2.35 20.22 16.80
CA PHE A 23 3.37 19.21 16.51
C PHE A 23 2.76 17.82 16.24
N LEU A 24 1.70 17.45 16.98
CA LEU A 24 1.01 16.17 16.80
C LEU A 24 0.31 16.09 15.42
N ILE A 25 -0.23 17.20 14.92
CA ILE A 25 -0.87 17.27 13.59
C ILE A 25 0.16 17.15 12.45
N PHE A 26 1.40 17.60 12.65
CA PHE A 26 2.44 17.56 11.62
C PHE A 26 3.12 16.18 11.49
N SER A 27 2.98 15.30 12.49
CA SER A 27 3.67 14.00 12.50
C SER A 27 3.05 12.94 11.56
N VAL A 28 1.95 13.23 10.86
CA VAL A 28 1.18 12.22 10.10
C VAL A 28 1.51 12.18 8.60
N CYS A 29 2.60 12.82 8.16
CA CYS A 29 3.07 12.72 6.77
C CYS A 29 3.78 11.37 6.52
N GLY A 30 3.01 10.27 6.43
CA GLY A 30 3.52 8.98 5.98
C GLY A 30 3.72 8.92 4.46
N PHE A 31 4.74 8.20 4.01
CA PHE A 31 4.96 7.93 2.59
C PHE A 31 3.87 6.99 2.06
N ALA A 32 3.07 7.45 1.09
CA ALA A 32 2.10 6.59 0.41
C ALA A 32 2.82 5.68 -0.59
N GLN A 33 2.66 4.35 -0.45
CA GLN A 33 3.12 3.39 -1.45
C GLN A 33 2.28 3.52 -2.73
N GLN A 34 2.93 3.64 -3.87
CA GLN A 34 2.28 3.76 -5.17
C GLN A 34 2.06 2.38 -5.80
N ILE A 35 1.07 1.66 -5.27
CA ILE A 35 0.63 0.35 -5.79
C ILE A 35 -0.74 0.53 -6.45
N SER A 36 -0.92 -0.04 -7.63
CA SER A 36 -2.21 -0.09 -8.32
C SER A 36 -2.48 -1.49 -8.88
N SER A 37 -3.75 -1.79 -9.11
CA SER A 37 -4.18 -3.05 -9.71
C SER A 37 -5.29 -2.83 -10.71
N SER A 38 -5.31 -3.62 -11.78
CA SER A 38 -6.35 -3.60 -12.79
C SER A 38 -6.67 -5.00 -13.29
N ILE A 39 -7.89 -5.16 -13.81
CA ILE A 39 -8.34 -6.36 -14.51
C ILE A 39 -8.78 -5.96 -15.92
N ASP A 40 -8.64 -6.87 -16.87
CA ASP A 40 -9.06 -6.66 -18.26
C ASP A 40 -10.57 -6.88 -18.47
N SER A 41 -11.19 -7.79 -17.70
CA SER A 41 -12.63 -8.01 -17.72
C SER A 41 -13.20 -8.30 -16.34
N THR A 42 -14.43 -7.82 -16.10
CA THR A 42 -15.25 -8.17 -14.93
C THR A 42 -16.25 -9.29 -15.23
N GLN A 43 -16.38 -9.68 -16.50
CA GLN A 43 -17.32 -10.69 -16.97
C GLN A 43 -16.59 -11.64 -17.91
N ILE A 44 -16.60 -12.92 -17.56
CA ILE A 44 -15.95 -13.98 -18.32
C ILE A 44 -16.86 -15.19 -18.44
N LYS A 45 -16.57 -16.06 -19.42
CA LYS A 45 -17.21 -17.38 -19.49
C LYS A 45 -16.58 -18.29 -18.44
N ILE A 46 -17.36 -19.26 -17.97
CA ILE A 46 -16.87 -20.30 -17.06
C ILE A 46 -15.66 -20.99 -17.69
N GLY A 47 -14.58 -21.12 -16.93
CA GLY A 47 -13.31 -21.72 -17.32
C GLY A 47 -12.42 -20.84 -18.20
N SER A 48 -12.88 -19.67 -18.65
CA SER A 48 -12.05 -18.76 -19.45
C SER A 48 -11.14 -17.89 -18.57
N GLN A 49 -9.99 -17.52 -19.12
CA GLN A 49 -8.99 -16.72 -18.43
C GLN A 49 -9.30 -15.22 -18.51
N PHE A 50 -9.05 -14.50 -17.42
CA PHE A 50 -8.86 -13.05 -17.41
C PHE A 50 -7.54 -12.70 -16.72
N ASN A 51 -7.06 -11.47 -16.87
CA ASN A 51 -5.77 -11.06 -16.32
C ASN A 51 -5.92 -10.05 -15.19
N LEU A 52 -5.29 -10.36 -14.05
CA LEU A 52 -5.02 -9.38 -13.00
C LEU A 52 -3.61 -8.82 -13.20
N THR A 53 -3.49 -7.51 -13.28
CA THR A 53 -2.21 -6.80 -13.33
C THR A 53 -2.05 -5.98 -12.06
N ILE A 54 -0.91 -6.16 -11.36
CA ILE A 54 -0.50 -5.36 -10.21
C ILE A 54 0.74 -4.57 -10.61
N LYS A 55 0.74 -3.27 -10.36
CA LYS A 55 1.85 -2.36 -10.63
C LYS A 55 2.35 -1.74 -9.32
N ALA A 56 3.67 -1.69 -9.16
CA ALA A 56 4.31 -1.03 -8.03
C ALA A 56 5.36 -0.05 -8.55
N LYS A 57 5.24 1.23 -8.18
CA LYS A 57 6.27 2.23 -8.45
C LYS A 57 7.23 2.31 -7.27
N VAL A 58 8.51 2.09 -7.55
CA VAL A 58 9.56 1.92 -6.54
C VAL A 58 10.88 2.56 -6.97
N ASN A 59 11.76 2.79 -5.99
CA ASN A 59 13.11 3.26 -6.23
C ASN A 59 14.04 2.09 -6.56
N ALA A 60 15.23 2.40 -7.08
CA ALA A 60 16.23 1.40 -7.50
C ALA A 60 16.68 0.42 -6.39
N LYS A 61 16.57 0.83 -5.12
CA LYS A 61 17.03 0.04 -3.96
C LYS A 61 15.93 -0.78 -3.31
N ASP A 62 14.68 -0.51 -3.66
CA ASP A 62 13.53 -1.11 -3.00
C ASP A 62 13.38 -2.56 -3.47
N LYS A 63 13.13 -3.46 -2.52
CA LYS A 63 12.86 -4.87 -2.83
C LYS A 63 11.36 -5.12 -2.79
N VAL A 64 10.79 -5.49 -3.93
CA VAL A 64 9.36 -5.79 -4.06
C VAL A 64 9.09 -7.28 -4.11
N VAL A 65 8.13 -7.74 -3.31
CA VAL A 65 7.62 -9.12 -3.32
C VAL A 65 6.12 -9.08 -3.60
N PHE A 66 5.74 -9.64 -4.74
CA PHE A 66 4.35 -9.79 -5.14
C PHE A 66 3.70 -11.02 -4.47
N PRO A 67 2.36 -11.04 -4.33
CA PRO A 67 1.64 -12.20 -3.78
C PRO A 67 1.87 -13.44 -4.64
N ASP A 68 2.02 -14.61 -4.02
CA ASP A 68 2.19 -15.89 -4.73
C ASP A 68 1.23 -16.93 -4.13
N GLY A 69 0.92 -17.97 -4.89
CA GLY A 69 0.01 -19.04 -4.49
C GLY A 69 -0.67 -19.73 -5.66
N LYS A 70 -1.55 -20.68 -5.35
CA LYS A 70 -2.39 -21.36 -6.35
C LYS A 70 -3.74 -20.65 -6.58
N PHE A 71 -4.16 -19.84 -5.62
CA PHE A 71 -5.48 -19.21 -5.62
C PHE A 71 -5.42 -17.78 -5.07
N PHE A 72 -6.28 -16.91 -5.59
CA PHE A 72 -6.62 -15.63 -4.98
C PHE A 72 -8.11 -15.63 -4.58
N GLY A 73 -8.37 -15.93 -3.31
CA GLY A 73 -9.74 -16.19 -2.85
C GLY A 73 -10.27 -17.45 -3.51
N ALA A 74 -11.41 -17.35 -4.18
CA ALA A 74 -12.01 -18.47 -4.91
C ALA A 74 -11.48 -18.63 -6.35
N LEU A 75 -10.64 -17.71 -6.83
CA LEU A 75 -10.12 -17.71 -8.21
C LEU A 75 -8.84 -18.51 -8.30
N GLU A 76 -8.73 -19.36 -9.32
CA GLU A 76 -7.53 -20.17 -9.57
C GLU A 76 -6.51 -19.39 -10.42
N ILE A 77 -5.23 -19.51 -10.06
CA ILE A 77 -4.13 -18.95 -10.83
C ILE A 77 -3.69 -20.00 -11.85
N LEU A 78 -3.94 -19.73 -13.12
CA LEU A 78 -3.46 -20.56 -14.23
C LEU A 78 -2.00 -20.27 -14.55
N GLU A 79 -1.62 -18.99 -14.51
CA GLU A 79 -0.29 -18.55 -14.90
C GLU A 79 0.16 -17.37 -14.05
N SER A 80 1.42 -17.40 -13.63
CA SER A 80 2.08 -16.32 -12.92
C SER A 80 3.23 -15.81 -13.78
N TYR A 81 2.93 -14.82 -14.60
CA TYR A 81 3.88 -14.28 -15.57
C TYR A 81 5.11 -13.66 -14.88
N PRO A 82 6.28 -13.67 -15.54
CA PRO A 82 7.47 -12.97 -15.03
C PRO A 82 7.18 -11.50 -14.71
N ILE A 83 7.92 -10.96 -13.73
CA ILE A 83 7.82 -9.53 -13.39
C ILE A 83 8.48 -8.75 -14.51
N ASP A 84 7.74 -7.81 -15.09
CA ASP A 84 8.25 -6.85 -16.06
C ASP A 84 8.67 -5.55 -15.34
N THR A 85 9.63 -4.83 -15.90
CA THR A 85 10.21 -3.63 -15.31
C THR A 85 10.30 -2.52 -16.34
N VAL A 86 9.60 -1.42 -16.08
CA VAL A 86 9.69 -0.19 -16.87
C VAL A 86 10.49 0.84 -16.07
N LYS A 87 11.59 1.35 -16.64
CA LYS A 87 12.37 2.42 -16.03
C LYS A 87 11.83 3.78 -16.47
N ASN A 88 11.50 4.64 -15.52
CA ASN A 88 11.07 6.02 -15.72
C ASN A 88 11.99 6.95 -14.93
N ASP A 89 13.01 7.49 -15.58
CA ASP A 89 14.06 8.32 -14.98
C ASP A 89 14.71 7.65 -13.75
N ASN A 90 14.38 8.13 -12.55
CA ASN A 90 14.89 7.66 -11.26
C ASN A 90 13.94 6.66 -10.55
N GLN A 91 12.81 6.33 -11.16
CA GLN A 91 11.83 5.38 -10.63
C GLN A 91 11.68 4.17 -11.54
N TYR A 92 11.26 3.06 -10.93
CA TYR A 92 10.97 1.80 -11.60
C TYR A 92 9.50 1.48 -11.40
N GLU A 93 8.82 1.08 -12.47
CA GLU A 93 7.50 0.47 -12.39
C GLU A 93 7.65 -1.04 -12.59
N LEU A 94 7.41 -1.79 -11.53
CA LEU A 94 7.36 -3.25 -11.57
C LEU A 94 5.94 -3.70 -11.85
N ILE A 95 5.78 -4.55 -12.86
CA ILE A 95 4.48 -5.02 -13.34
C ILE A 95 4.43 -6.52 -13.18
N LYS A 96 3.47 -7.00 -12.39
CA LYS A 96 3.20 -8.42 -12.19
C LYS A 96 1.81 -8.77 -12.72
N LYS A 97 1.75 -9.74 -13.62
CA LYS A 97 0.50 -10.21 -14.21
C LYS A 97 0.20 -11.63 -13.75
N TYR A 98 -1.09 -11.93 -13.57
CA TYR A 98 -1.62 -13.25 -13.28
C TYR A 98 -2.75 -13.58 -14.25
N GLY A 99 -2.71 -14.78 -14.83
CA GLY A 99 -3.85 -15.37 -15.52
C GLY A 99 -4.74 -16.07 -14.49
N LEU A 100 -5.98 -15.62 -14.35
CA LEU A 100 -6.95 -16.12 -13.39
C LEU A 100 -8.15 -16.75 -14.10
N THR A 101 -8.78 -17.76 -13.47
CA THR A 101 -10.00 -18.39 -13.97
C THR A 101 -10.97 -18.77 -12.84
N GLN A 102 -12.19 -19.12 -13.24
CA GLN A 102 -13.19 -19.75 -12.39
C GLN A 102 -14.00 -20.77 -13.19
N PHE A 103 -14.17 -21.98 -12.65
CA PHE A 103 -14.86 -23.11 -13.30
C PHE A 103 -16.33 -23.25 -12.88
N ASP A 104 -16.84 -22.30 -12.10
CA ASP A 104 -18.26 -22.19 -11.77
C ASP A 104 -18.80 -20.81 -12.16
N SER A 105 -20.11 -20.74 -12.32
CA SER A 105 -20.87 -19.49 -12.44
C SER A 105 -20.88 -18.72 -11.11
N GLY A 106 -21.13 -17.41 -11.17
CA GLY A 106 -21.35 -16.59 -9.99
C GLY A 106 -20.55 -15.30 -9.96
N ARG A 107 -20.67 -14.57 -8.84
CA ARG A 107 -19.94 -13.34 -8.58
C ARG A 107 -18.79 -13.61 -7.63
N TYR A 108 -17.58 -13.32 -8.08
CA TYR A 108 -16.36 -13.51 -7.32
C TYR A 108 -15.63 -12.18 -7.14
N VAL A 109 -14.90 -12.07 -6.04
CA VAL A 109 -14.14 -10.87 -5.68
C VAL A 109 -12.69 -11.27 -5.44
N ILE A 110 -11.77 -10.53 -6.05
CA ILE A 110 -10.35 -10.66 -5.76
C ILE A 110 -10.12 -10.09 -4.35
N PRO A 111 -9.60 -10.86 -3.39
CA PRO A 111 -9.35 -10.37 -2.04
C PRO A 111 -8.23 -9.32 -2.04
N LYS A 112 -8.05 -8.63 -0.92
CA LYS A 112 -6.88 -7.76 -0.74
C LYS A 112 -5.61 -8.60 -0.79
N LEU A 113 -4.71 -8.27 -1.72
CA LEU A 113 -3.42 -8.94 -1.87
C LEU A 113 -2.30 -8.05 -1.32
N LEU A 114 -1.40 -8.65 -0.55
CA LEU A 114 -0.26 -7.93 0.03
C LEU A 114 0.91 -7.92 -0.97
N VAL A 115 1.36 -6.72 -1.32
CA VAL A 115 2.65 -6.49 -1.98
C VAL A 115 3.60 -5.93 -0.93
N LYS A 116 4.72 -6.61 -0.69
CA LYS A 116 5.73 -6.15 0.29
C LYS A 116 6.80 -5.33 -0.44
N ILE A 117 7.12 -4.16 0.10
CA ILE A 117 8.20 -3.29 -0.39
C ILE A 117 9.12 -3.02 0.81
N ASN A 118 10.40 -3.37 0.69
CA ASN A 118 11.43 -3.20 1.72
C ASN A 118 12.56 -2.28 1.24
#